data_AF-A0A1H7VVS5-F1
#
_entry.id   AF-A0A1H7VVS5-F1
#
_cell.length_a   1.000
_cell.length_b   1.000
_cell.length_c   1.000
_cell.angle_alpha   90.00
_cell.angle_beta   90.00
_cell.angle_gamma   90.00
#
_symmetry.space_group_name_H-M   'P 1'
#
loop_
_entity.id
_entity.type
_entity.pdbx_description
1 polymer ?
#
loop_
_entity_poly.entity_id
_entity_poly.type
_entity_poly.pdbx_seq_one_letter_code
_entity_poly.pdbx_strand_id
1 'polypeptide(L)'
;MLRDADIRDGLCDYLETKYGKIRFFEELTIGKSRADIVMVTDEGLYGVEIKSDADTYERLSRQVRDYDRFFDYNYVVVGTTHAGHIKEHVPDHWGIITVEDDAGSLDCYEMRAPMRSPKVKLNNQMGLLWKSELAVLQEENGLYKYSDKSKMYRKKYLMESVDKELLKKQMLEVLFDRDYSIFE
;
A
#
# COMPACT_ATOMS: atom_id res chain seq x y z
N MET A 1 -16.66 -19.06 -8.87
CA MET A 1 -15.26 -18.72 -8.58
C MET A 1 -15.09 -17.27 -8.97
N LEU A 2 -14.98 -16.40 -7.98
CA LEU A 2 -14.74 -14.97 -8.19
C LEU A 2 -13.41 -14.79 -8.93
N ARG A 3 -13.38 -13.91 -9.93
CA ARG A 3 -12.13 -13.55 -10.62
C ARG A 3 -11.47 -12.39 -9.88
N ASP A 4 -10.14 -12.34 -9.91
CA ASP A 4 -9.37 -11.31 -9.24
C ASP A 4 -9.77 -9.88 -9.65
N ALA A 5 -10.19 -9.67 -10.90
CA ALA A 5 -10.68 -8.38 -11.38
C ALA A 5 -12.01 -7.98 -10.71
N ASP A 6 -12.96 -8.92 -10.60
CA ASP A 6 -14.28 -8.66 -10.00
C ASP A 6 -14.15 -8.41 -8.48
N ILE A 7 -13.22 -9.10 -7.80
CA ILE A 7 -12.89 -8.87 -6.39
C ILE A 7 -12.31 -7.46 -6.21
N ARG A 8 -11.46 -7.02 -7.13
CA ARG A 8 -10.75 -5.76 -7.02
C ARG A 8 -11.69 -4.56 -7.10
N ASP A 9 -12.58 -4.54 -8.08
CA ASP A 9 -13.51 -3.41 -8.27
C ASP A 9 -14.43 -3.26 -7.04
N GLY A 10 -15.09 -4.34 -6.61
CA GLY A 10 -15.96 -4.29 -5.42
C GLY A 10 -15.21 -3.98 -4.12
N LEU A 11 -13.97 -4.45 -3.98
CA LEU A 11 -13.13 -4.12 -2.83
C LEU A 11 -12.73 -2.65 -2.80
N CYS A 12 -12.41 -2.06 -3.95
CA CYS A 12 -12.12 -0.63 -4.05
C CYS A 12 -13.32 0.22 -3.61
N ASP A 13 -14.52 -0.09 -4.09
CA ASP A 13 -15.77 0.59 -3.69
C ASP A 13 -16.01 0.51 -2.17
N TYR A 14 -15.80 -0.68 -1.58
CA TYR A 14 -15.89 -0.88 -0.14
C TYR A 14 -14.86 -0.02 0.63
N LEU A 15 -13.61 -0.01 0.17
CA LEU A 15 -12.53 0.75 0.81
C LEU A 15 -12.76 2.26 0.70
N GLU A 16 -13.22 2.77 -0.46
CA GLU A 16 -13.63 4.18 -0.64
C GLU A 16 -14.77 4.57 0.29
N THR A 17 -15.79 3.71 0.43
CA THR A 17 -16.88 3.95 1.38
C THR A 17 -16.38 4.04 2.82
N LYS A 18 -15.41 3.21 3.18
CA LYS A 18 -14.85 3.15 4.54
C LYS A 18 -13.91 4.31 4.87
N TYR A 19 -12.98 4.63 3.98
CA TYR A 19 -11.88 5.58 4.25
C TYR A 19 -12.09 6.93 3.56
N GLY A 20 -13.11 7.08 2.72
CA GLY A 20 -13.39 8.30 1.97
C GLY A 20 -12.42 8.48 0.82
N LYS A 21 -11.70 9.60 0.82
CA LYS A 21 -10.84 10.00 -0.30
C LYS A 21 -9.57 9.15 -0.32
N ILE A 22 -9.41 8.33 -1.36
CA ILE A 22 -8.30 7.38 -1.50
C ILE A 22 -7.64 7.54 -2.88
N ARG A 23 -6.33 7.28 -2.95
CA ARG A 23 -5.63 7.02 -4.21
C ARG A 23 -5.16 5.57 -4.22
N PHE A 24 -5.59 4.80 -5.22
CA PHE A 24 -5.15 3.42 -5.40
C PHE A 24 -3.98 3.33 -6.39
N PHE A 25 -3.08 2.39 -6.11
CA PHE A 25 -2.11 1.87 -7.05
C PHE A 25 -2.22 0.36 -7.09
N GLU A 26 -2.04 -0.21 -8.27
CA GLU A 26 -2.14 -1.65 -8.45
C GLU A 26 -0.80 -2.26 -8.83
N GLU A 27 -0.60 -3.52 -8.44
CA GLU A 27 0.54 -4.34 -8.84
C GLU A 27 1.91 -3.68 -8.54
N LEU A 28 2.01 -2.95 -7.42
CA LEU A 28 3.18 -2.16 -7.06
C LEU A 28 4.29 -3.07 -6.51
N THR A 29 5.45 -3.09 -7.17
CA THR A 29 6.59 -3.90 -6.69
C THR A 29 7.18 -3.32 -5.41
N ILE A 30 7.20 -4.13 -4.34
CA ILE A 30 7.73 -3.79 -3.02
C ILE A 30 8.77 -4.80 -2.55
N GLY A 31 10.03 -4.37 -2.56
CA GLY A 31 11.16 -5.22 -2.22
C GLY A 31 11.24 -6.43 -3.16
N LYS A 32 10.75 -7.57 -2.65
CA LYS A 32 10.81 -8.86 -3.31
C LYS A 32 9.40 -9.41 -3.56
N SER A 33 8.36 -8.63 -3.25
CA SER A 33 6.96 -8.97 -3.44
C SER A 33 6.32 -7.94 -4.40
N ARG A 34 5.11 -8.23 -4.85
CA ARG A 34 4.26 -7.29 -5.55
C ARG A 34 3.03 -7.08 -4.69
N ALA A 35 2.67 -5.84 -4.44
CA ALA A 35 1.46 -5.50 -3.72
C ALA A 35 0.30 -5.43 -4.70
N ASP A 36 -0.80 -6.12 -4.42
CA ASP A 36 -1.93 -6.19 -5.35
C ASP A 36 -2.60 -4.82 -5.42
N ILE A 37 -2.90 -4.23 -4.26
CA ILE A 37 -3.39 -2.85 -4.14
C ILE A 37 -2.57 -2.12 -3.08
N VAL A 38 -2.25 -0.86 -3.36
CA VAL A 38 -1.73 0.11 -2.40
C VAL A 38 -2.70 1.27 -2.32
N MET A 39 -3.14 1.58 -1.12
CA MET A 39 -4.04 2.69 -0.84
C MET A 39 -3.26 3.81 -0.14
N VAL A 40 -3.35 5.02 -0.69
CA VAL A 40 -2.87 6.26 -0.06
C VAL A 40 -4.06 6.97 0.56
N THR A 41 -3.94 7.27 1.84
CA THR A 41 -4.90 8.05 2.64
C THR A 41 -4.16 9.15 3.39
N ASP A 42 -4.90 10.06 4.01
CA ASP A 42 -4.32 11.08 4.90
C ASP A 42 -3.63 10.46 6.13
N GLU A 43 -4.06 9.27 6.56
CA GLU A 43 -3.48 8.56 7.72
C GLU A 43 -2.19 7.81 7.40
N GLY A 44 -1.99 7.41 6.14
CA GLY A 44 -0.84 6.62 5.74
C GLY A 44 -1.05 5.73 4.52
N LEU A 45 -0.08 4.84 4.31
CA LEU A 45 -0.11 3.85 3.24
C LEU A 45 -0.64 2.52 3.76
N TYR A 46 -1.59 1.97 3.02
CA TYR A 46 -2.17 0.66 3.23
C TYR A 46 -1.72 -0.28 2.11
N GLY A 47 -1.18 -1.44 2.46
CA GLY A 47 -0.97 -2.54 1.52
C GLY A 47 -2.12 -3.53 1.61
N VAL A 48 -2.66 -3.95 0.48
CA VAL A 48 -3.73 -4.95 0.44
C VAL A 48 -3.29 -6.11 -0.45
N GLU A 49 -3.25 -7.30 0.13
CA GLU A 49 -2.96 -8.55 -0.56
C GLU A 49 -4.26 -9.35 -0.74
N ILE A 50 -4.59 -9.71 -1.98
CA ILE A 50 -5.75 -10.54 -2.31
C ILE A 50 -5.30 -11.99 -2.45
N LYS A 51 -6.03 -12.90 -1.80
CA LYS A 51 -5.83 -14.34 -1.92
C LYS A 51 -7.12 -15.00 -2.38
N SER A 52 -7.09 -15.51 -3.59
CA SER A 52 -8.17 -16.32 -4.14
C SER A 52 -8.19 -17.71 -3.50
N ASP A 53 -9.30 -18.43 -3.64
CA ASP A 53 -9.44 -19.81 -3.14
C ASP A 53 -8.43 -20.79 -3.77
N ALA A 54 -7.80 -20.42 -4.90
CA ALA A 54 -6.81 -21.24 -5.58
C ALA A 54 -5.37 -20.97 -5.10
N ASP A 55 -5.15 -19.91 -4.32
CA ASP A 55 -3.81 -19.49 -3.92
C ASP A 55 -3.23 -20.35 -2.79
N THR A 56 -1.96 -20.74 -2.92
CA THR A 56 -1.20 -21.33 -1.83
C THR A 56 -0.55 -20.23 -0.97
N TYR A 57 -0.41 -20.49 0.33
CA TYR A 57 0.26 -19.56 1.25
C TYR A 57 1.79 -19.64 1.23
N GLU A 58 2.40 -20.36 0.27
CA GLU A 58 3.85 -20.58 0.20
C GLU A 58 4.66 -19.27 0.17
N ARG A 59 4.13 -18.24 -0.50
CA ARG A 59 4.78 -16.92 -0.63
C ARG A 59 4.36 -15.94 0.47
N LEU A 60 3.28 -16.22 1.19
CA LEU A 60 2.65 -15.28 2.11
C LEU A 60 3.60 -14.84 3.22
N SER A 61 4.41 -15.75 3.76
CA SER A 61 5.40 -15.40 4.80
C SER A 61 6.40 -14.34 4.34
N ARG A 62 6.78 -14.33 3.05
CA ARG A 62 7.67 -13.32 2.46
C ARG A 62 6.93 -12.03 2.17
N GLN A 63 5.71 -12.13 1.66
CA GLN A 63 4.83 -10.98 1.42
C GLN A 63 4.61 -10.21 2.72
N VAL A 64 4.22 -10.90 3.80
CA VAL A 64 4.08 -10.32 5.14
C VAL A 64 5.31 -9.50 5.54
N ARG A 65 6.52 -10.06 5.37
CA ARG A 65 7.77 -9.35 5.73
C ARG A 65 8.03 -8.11 4.90
N ASP A 66 7.71 -8.14 3.60
CA ASP A 66 7.92 -7.00 2.73
C ASP A 66 6.86 -5.92 2.99
N TYR A 67 5.58 -6.29 3.03
CA TYR A 67 4.46 -5.39 3.35
C TYR A 67 4.66 -4.68 4.71
N ASP A 68 5.00 -5.42 5.78
CA ASP A 68 5.30 -4.88 7.11
C ASP A 68 6.37 -3.78 7.11
N ARG A 69 7.28 -3.81 6.14
CA ARG A 69 8.38 -2.86 6.02
C ARG A 69 8.05 -1.66 5.15
N PHE A 70 6.98 -1.73 4.36
CA PHE A 70 6.59 -0.70 3.39
C PHE A 70 5.34 0.04 3.80
N PHE A 71 4.34 -0.62 4.38
CA PHE A 71 3.04 0.02 4.62
C PHE A 71 2.79 0.25 6.11
N ASP A 72 2.10 1.35 6.40
CA ASP A 72 1.71 1.69 7.77
C ASP A 72 0.66 0.70 8.27
N TYR A 73 -0.22 0.23 7.39
CA TYR A 73 -1.25 -0.75 7.68
C TYR A 73 -1.30 -1.79 6.55
N ASN A 74 -1.74 -3.00 6.87
CA ASN A 74 -1.84 -4.07 5.88
C ASN A 74 -3.15 -4.81 6.02
N TYR A 75 -3.78 -5.16 4.90
CA TYR A 75 -4.91 -6.07 4.84
C TYR A 75 -4.52 -7.32 4.05
N VAL A 76 -5.09 -8.45 4.47
CA VAL A 76 -5.28 -9.59 3.58
C VAL A 76 -6.77 -9.76 3.28
N VAL A 77 -7.09 -10.02 2.01
CA VAL A 77 -8.45 -10.23 1.52
C VAL A 77 -8.58 -11.68 1.08
N VAL A 78 -9.59 -12.38 1.59
CA VAL A 78 -9.80 -13.81 1.34
C VAL A 78 -11.28 -14.11 1.11
N GLY A 79 -11.59 -15.18 0.37
CA GLY A 79 -12.93 -15.77 0.40
C GLY A 79 -13.31 -16.22 1.82
N THR A 80 -14.60 -16.17 2.17
CA THR A 80 -15.09 -16.52 3.52
C THR A 80 -14.76 -17.93 3.96
N THR A 81 -14.69 -18.89 3.03
CA THR A 81 -14.27 -20.28 3.30
C THR A 81 -12.84 -20.37 3.83
N HIS A 82 -11.97 -19.40 3.52
CA HIS A 82 -10.56 -19.35 3.90
C HIS A 82 -10.26 -18.46 5.12
N ALA A 83 -11.27 -17.71 5.60
CA ALA A 83 -11.12 -16.74 6.69
C ALA A 83 -10.65 -17.36 8.02
N GLY A 84 -10.99 -18.62 8.28
CA GLY A 84 -10.56 -19.33 9.49
C GLY A 84 -9.04 -19.58 9.52
N HIS A 85 -8.47 -19.99 8.38
CA HIS A 85 -7.06 -20.39 8.29
C HIS A 85 -6.11 -19.20 8.08
N ILE A 86 -6.56 -18.13 7.41
CA ILE A 86 -5.68 -17.00 7.10
C ILE A 86 -5.10 -16.32 8.35
N LYS A 87 -5.86 -16.33 9.46
CA LYS A 87 -5.43 -15.77 10.75
C LYS A 87 -4.12 -16.36 11.26
N GLU A 88 -3.85 -17.63 10.96
CA GLU A 88 -2.64 -18.32 11.38
C GLU A 88 -1.41 -17.97 10.51
N HIS A 89 -1.65 -17.36 9.33
CA HIS A 89 -0.61 -17.04 8.35
C HIS A 89 -0.22 -15.57 8.30
N VAL A 90 -1.04 -14.67 8.88
CA VAL A 90 -0.75 -13.24 8.96
C VAL A 90 -0.60 -12.78 10.42
N PRO A 91 0.29 -11.81 10.71
CA PRO A 91 0.44 -11.24 12.06
C PRO A 91 -0.85 -10.59 12.59
N ASP A 92 -0.94 -10.41 13.91
CA ASP A 92 -2.12 -9.82 14.55
C ASP A 92 -2.42 -8.38 14.14
N HIS A 93 -1.41 -7.62 13.71
CA HIS A 93 -1.59 -6.25 13.24
C HIS A 93 -2.12 -6.15 11.80
N TRP A 94 -2.25 -7.25 11.07
CA TRP A 94 -2.87 -7.23 9.73
C TRP A 94 -4.39 -7.20 9.84
N GLY A 95 -5.05 -6.33 9.08
CA GLY A 95 -6.49 -6.42 8.88
C GLY A 95 -6.85 -7.64 8.05
N ILE A 96 -8.07 -8.13 8.21
CA ILE A 96 -8.63 -9.25 7.45
C ILE A 96 -9.99 -8.82 6.94
N ILE A 97 -10.13 -8.81 5.61
CA ILE A 97 -11.41 -8.62 4.93
C ILE A 97 -11.78 -9.95 4.29
N THR A 98 -13.02 -10.37 4.51
CA THR A 98 -13.60 -11.53 3.84
C THR A 98 -14.52 -11.08 2.73
N VAL A 99 -14.47 -11.75 1.60
CA VAL A 99 -15.32 -11.43 0.44
C VAL A 99 -16.20 -12.62 0.05
N GLU A 100 -17.44 -12.34 -0.33
CA GLU A 100 -18.37 -13.29 -0.96
C GLU A 100 -18.99 -12.69 -2.21
N ASP A 101 -19.32 -13.55 -3.17
CA ASP A 101 -20.16 -13.18 -4.31
C ASP A 101 -21.62 -13.29 -3.86
N ASP A 102 -22.31 -12.15 -3.75
CA ASP A 102 -23.75 -12.10 -3.54
C ASP A 102 -24.44 -11.59 -4.82
N ALA A 103 -24.93 -12.55 -5.61
CA ALA A 103 -25.76 -12.30 -6.79
C ALA A 103 -25.17 -11.28 -7.79
N GLY A 104 -23.84 -11.25 -7.98
CA GLY A 104 -23.16 -10.33 -8.89
C GLY A 104 -22.69 -9.02 -8.23
N SER A 105 -22.81 -8.91 -6.91
CA SER A 105 -22.17 -7.88 -6.10
C SER A 105 -21.18 -8.51 -5.12
N LEU A 106 -20.06 -7.83 -4.85
CA LEU A 106 -19.06 -8.32 -3.90
C LEU A 106 -19.43 -7.85 -2.50
N ASP A 107 -19.86 -8.75 -1.63
CA ASP A 107 -20.06 -8.42 -0.23
C ASP A 107 -18.72 -8.50 0.51
N CYS A 108 -18.35 -7.41 1.19
CA CYS A 108 -17.07 -7.26 1.88
C CYS A 108 -17.31 -7.10 3.38
N TYR A 109 -16.75 -8.00 4.18
CA TYR A 109 -16.86 -7.95 5.63
C TYR A 109 -15.48 -7.83 6.29
N GLU A 110 -15.30 -6.80 7.13
CA GLU A 110 -14.09 -6.69 7.95
C GLU A 110 -14.18 -7.60 9.17
N MET A 111 -13.43 -8.69 9.12
CA MET A 111 -13.29 -9.62 10.22
C MET A 111 -12.30 -9.11 11.29
N ARG A 112 -11.30 -8.32 10.88
CA ARG A 112 -10.31 -7.71 11.76
C ARG A 112 -9.84 -6.38 11.18
N ALA A 113 -9.92 -5.31 11.96
CA ALA A 113 -9.32 -4.02 11.61
C ALA A 113 -7.77 -4.10 11.68
N PRO A 114 -7.04 -3.40 10.79
CA PRO A 114 -5.60 -3.39 10.79
C PRO A 114 -5.08 -2.51 11.93
N MET A 115 -3.89 -2.82 12.41
CA MET A 115 -3.12 -1.97 13.31
C MET A 115 -1.83 -1.54 12.63
N ARG A 116 -1.19 -0.51 13.17
CA ARG A 116 0.03 0.02 12.58
C ARG A 116 1.15 -1.04 12.59
N SER A 117 1.76 -1.25 11.43
CA SER A 117 2.86 -2.20 11.24
C SER A 117 4.06 -1.80 12.09
N PRO A 118 4.56 -2.69 12.97
CA PRO A 118 5.66 -2.36 13.89
C PRO A 118 7.01 -2.23 13.19
N LYS A 119 7.11 -2.65 11.93
CA LYS A 119 8.35 -2.71 11.16
C LYS A 119 8.40 -1.71 10.00
N VAL A 120 7.39 -0.83 9.87
CA VAL A 120 7.31 0.13 8.77
C VAL A 120 8.53 1.04 8.77
N LYS A 121 9.07 1.33 7.58
CA LYS A 121 10.24 2.20 7.42
C LYS A 121 9.95 3.30 6.42
N LEU A 122 9.98 4.56 6.85
CA LEU A 122 9.85 5.71 5.96
C LEU A 122 10.86 5.66 4.79
N ASN A 123 12.09 5.20 5.02
CA ASN A 123 13.09 5.01 3.96
C ASN A 123 12.64 4.03 2.85
N ASN A 124 11.80 3.04 3.15
CA ASN A 124 11.23 2.16 2.15
C ASN A 124 10.09 2.85 1.40
N GLN A 125 9.22 3.56 2.12
CA GLN A 125 8.08 4.31 1.56
C GLN A 125 8.53 5.42 0.60
N MET A 126 9.55 6.19 0.97
CA MET A 126 10.22 7.15 0.09
C MET A 126 10.83 6.50 -1.16
N GLY A 127 11.04 5.17 -1.12
CA GLY A 127 11.43 4.38 -2.27
C GLY A 127 10.33 4.18 -3.31
N LEU A 128 9.06 4.44 -2.97
CA LEU A 128 7.91 4.37 -3.88
C LEU A 128 7.81 5.61 -4.79
N LEU A 129 8.35 6.75 -4.35
CA LEU A 129 8.34 7.99 -5.12
C LEU A 129 9.22 7.93 -6.37
N TRP A 130 8.82 8.56 -7.46
CA TRP A 130 9.65 8.76 -8.64
C TRP A 130 10.74 9.80 -8.39
N LYS A 131 11.73 9.86 -9.31
CA LYS A 131 12.80 10.87 -9.21
C LYS A 131 12.26 12.30 -9.32
N SER A 132 11.25 12.52 -10.15
CA SER A 132 10.55 13.80 -10.32
C SER A 132 9.85 14.20 -9.03
N GLU A 133 9.11 13.28 -8.42
CA GLU A 133 8.42 13.48 -7.14
C GLU A 133 9.38 13.79 -5.98
N LEU A 134 10.52 13.10 -5.90
CA LEU A 134 11.56 13.47 -4.94
C LEU A 134 12.09 14.91 -5.19
N ALA A 135 12.12 15.37 -6.44
CA ALA A 135 12.54 16.73 -6.75
C ALA A 135 11.48 17.78 -6.37
N VAL A 136 10.19 17.42 -6.39
CA VAL A 136 9.10 18.25 -5.84
C VAL A 136 9.31 18.42 -4.34
N LEU A 137 9.53 17.33 -3.61
CA LEU A 137 9.80 17.40 -2.17
C LEU A 137 11.06 18.22 -1.82
N GLN A 138 12.10 18.16 -2.66
CA GLN A 138 13.28 19.01 -2.47
C GLN A 138 12.91 20.49 -2.59
N GLU A 139 12.12 20.86 -3.60
CA GLU A 139 11.68 22.23 -3.84
C GLU A 139 10.79 22.77 -2.71
N GLU A 140 9.79 21.99 -2.28
CA GLU A 140 8.87 22.35 -1.19
C GLU A 140 9.59 22.60 0.13
N ASN A 141 10.71 21.93 0.36
CA ASN A 141 11.53 22.10 1.56
C ASN A 141 12.67 23.11 1.37
N GLY A 142 12.70 23.86 0.27
CA GLY A 142 13.74 24.85 -0.03
C GLY A 142 15.14 24.25 -0.24
N LEU A 143 15.22 22.97 -0.58
CA LEU A 143 16.46 22.23 -0.78
C LEU A 143 16.91 22.30 -2.24
N TYR A 144 18.21 22.11 -2.47
CA TYR A 144 18.75 22.07 -3.83
C TYR A 144 18.24 20.86 -4.61
N LYS A 145 17.73 21.09 -5.83
CA LYS A 145 17.22 20.05 -6.74
C LYS A 145 18.34 19.36 -7.50
N TYR A 146 18.81 18.24 -6.96
CA TYR A 146 19.85 17.41 -7.58
C TYR A 146 19.34 16.58 -8.77
N SER A 147 19.19 17.18 -9.95
CA SER A 147 18.70 16.52 -11.18
C SER A 147 19.64 15.44 -11.74
N ASP A 148 20.95 15.54 -11.48
CA ASP A 148 21.99 14.62 -11.93
C ASP A 148 22.18 13.40 -11.01
N LYS A 149 21.68 13.47 -9.76
CA LYS A 149 21.91 12.43 -8.76
C LYS A 149 20.91 11.28 -8.81
N SER A 150 21.34 10.14 -8.27
CA SER A 150 20.54 8.93 -8.18
C SER A 150 19.32 9.09 -7.26
N LYS A 151 18.29 8.26 -7.46
CA LYS A 151 17.09 8.22 -6.60
C LYS A 151 17.47 7.97 -5.14
N MET A 152 18.42 7.07 -4.91
CA MET A 152 18.92 6.74 -3.57
C MET A 152 19.57 7.96 -2.91
N TYR A 153 20.36 8.73 -3.64
CA TYR A 153 20.98 9.96 -3.11
C TYR A 153 19.93 11.00 -2.74
N ARG A 154 18.99 11.32 -3.65
CA ARG A 154 17.94 12.32 -3.38
C ARG A 154 17.09 11.95 -2.17
N LYS A 155 16.71 10.67 -2.08
CA LYS A 155 15.99 10.13 -0.93
C LYS A 155 16.78 10.32 0.37
N LYS A 156 18.06 9.93 0.37
CA LYS A 156 18.93 10.09 1.55
C LYS A 156 19.02 11.55 1.97
N TYR A 157 19.23 12.45 1.01
CA TYR A 157 19.32 13.89 1.25
C TYR A 157 18.05 14.45 1.89
N LEU A 158 16.86 14.09 1.38
CA LEU A 158 15.58 14.47 2.00
C LEU A 158 15.44 13.93 3.44
N MET A 159 15.73 12.64 3.64
CA MET A 159 15.62 11.97 4.94
C MET A 159 16.58 12.55 5.99
N GLU A 160 17.69 13.15 5.57
CA GLU A 160 18.68 13.79 6.45
C GLU A 160 18.39 15.28 6.69
N SER A 161 17.61 15.93 5.80
CA SER A 161 17.41 17.37 5.80
C SER A 161 16.02 17.80 6.27
N VAL A 162 15.02 16.92 6.21
CA VAL A 162 13.62 17.23 6.53
C VAL A 162 13.17 16.42 7.75
N ASP A 163 12.35 17.03 8.60
CA ASP A 163 11.70 16.32 9.70
C ASP A 163 10.89 15.12 9.18
N LYS A 164 10.90 14.01 9.92
CA LYS A 164 10.31 12.75 9.45
C LYS A 164 8.80 12.80 9.33
N GLU A 165 8.12 13.49 10.23
CA GLU A 165 6.66 13.58 10.22
C GLU A 165 6.20 14.52 9.10
N LEU A 166 6.90 15.65 8.92
CA LEU A 166 6.66 16.54 7.78
C LEU A 166 6.91 15.82 6.44
N LEU A 167 8.05 15.15 6.31
CA LEU A 167 8.42 14.43 5.10
C LEU A 167 7.42 13.31 4.78
N LYS A 168 6.93 12.61 5.82
CA LYS A 168 5.90 11.57 5.68
C LYS A 168 4.62 12.17 5.10
N LYS A 169 4.16 13.31 5.64
CA LYS A 169 2.95 13.99 5.16
C LYS A 169 3.08 14.41 3.70
N GLN A 170 4.16 15.11 3.35
CA GLN A 170 4.39 15.55 1.97
C GLN A 170 4.53 14.37 1.00
N MET A 171 5.17 13.27 1.43
CA MET A 171 5.25 12.04 0.63
C MET A 171 3.86 11.46 0.33
N LEU A 172 2.93 11.48 1.29
CA LEU A 172 1.55 11.02 1.05
C LEU A 172 0.84 11.94 0.06
N GLU A 173 0.94 13.26 0.21
CA GLU A 173 0.35 14.25 -0.70
C GLU A 173 0.85 14.06 -2.13
N VAL A 174 2.18 13.94 -2.32
CA VAL A 174 2.78 13.72 -3.64
C VAL A 174 2.36 12.38 -4.26
N LEU A 175 2.23 11.31 -3.47
CA LEU A 175 1.69 10.05 -3.98
C LEU A 175 0.21 10.17 -4.34
N PHE A 176 -0.56 10.87 -3.54
CA PHE A 176 -1.99 11.07 -3.76
C PHE A 176 -2.23 11.79 -5.11
N ASP A 177 -1.47 12.86 -5.37
CA ASP A 177 -1.58 13.70 -6.56
C ASP A 177 -0.75 13.20 -7.76
N ARG A 178 -0.18 11.99 -7.67
CA ARG A 178 0.64 11.42 -8.74
C ARG A 178 -0.11 11.39 -10.07
N ASP A 179 0.41 12.14 -11.03
CA ASP A 179 -0.06 12.17 -12.41
C ASP A 179 0.88 11.38 -13.34
N TYR A 180 0.30 10.53 -14.17
CA TYR A 180 1.01 9.70 -15.15
C TYR A 180 1.14 10.38 -16.52
N SER A 181 0.35 11.43 -16.78
CA SER A 181 0.35 12.16 -18.06
C SER A 181 1.69 12.83 -18.37
N ILE A 182 2.54 13.04 -17.36
CA ILE A 182 3.88 13.62 -17.49
C ILE A 182 4.89 12.70 -18.22
N PHE A 183 4.50 11.46 -18.53
CA PHE A 183 5.30 10.49 -19.28
C PHE A 183 4.74 10.13 -20.65
N GLU A 184 3.57 10.67 -21.02
CA GLU A 184 3.01 10.60 -22.37
C GLU A 184 3.55 11.75 -23.24
#